data_AF-A0A0T2IHF6-F1
#
_entry.id   AF-A0A0T2IHF6-F1
#
_cell.length_a   1.000
_cell.length_b   1.000
_cell.length_c   1.000
_cell.angle_alpha   90.00
_cell.angle_beta   90.00
_cell.angle_gamma   90.00
#
_symmetry.space_group_name_H-M   'P 1'
#
loop_
_entity.id
_entity.type
_entity.pdbx_description
1 polymer ?
#
loop_
_entity_poly.entity_id
_entity_poly.type
_entity_poly.pdbx_seq_one_letter_code
_entity_poly.pdbx_strand_id
1 'polypeptide(L)'
;MSDATRRTFLAAAGTGAAAAAAAVAAAPGASAAPATVTAAGSAAAPTGPRLVAYVDDPRSGRLTVMYGEHEVTIQDADLVRRLTRAAGK
;
A
#
# COMPACT_ATOMS: atom_id res chain seq x y z
N MET A 1 -33.11 -19.70 11.39
CA MET A 1 -33.24 -18.66 10.33
C MET A 1 -32.15 -17.57 10.38
N SER A 2 -31.05 -17.75 11.12
CA SER A 2 -30.06 -16.67 11.36
C SER A 2 -28.95 -16.53 10.31
N ASP A 3 -28.81 -17.50 9.41
CA ASP A 3 -27.78 -17.48 8.34
C ASP A 3 -28.12 -16.49 7.22
N ALA A 4 -29.41 -16.40 6.86
CA ALA A 4 -29.89 -15.44 5.87
C ALA A 4 -29.68 -13.98 6.33
N THR A 5 -29.90 -13.70 7.62
CA THR A 5 -29.71 -12.36 8.20
C THR A 5 -28.25 -11.93 8.20
N ARG A 6 -27.29 -12.83 8.52
CA ARG A 6 -25.85 -12.50 8.44
C ARG A 6 -25.39 -12.29 7.00
N ARG A 7 -25.83 -13.13 6.07
CA ARG A 7 -25.41 -13.05 4.67
C ARG A 7 -25.95 -11.79 3.97
N THR A 8 -27.19 -11.39 4.26
CA THR A 8 -27.75 -10.13 3.75
C THR A 8 -27.08 -8.90 4.37
N PHE A 9 -26.70 -8.95 5.65
CA PHE A 9 -25.97 -7.85 6.30
C PHE A 9 -24.55 -7.66 5.72
N LEU A 10 -23.84 -8.76 5.42
CA LEU A 10 -22.53 -8.70 4.77
C LEU A 10 -22.62 -8.26 3.30
N ALA A 11 -23.68 -8.62 2.58
CA ALA A 11 -23.91 -8.15 1.21
C ALA A 11 -24.20 -6.63 1.16
N ALA A 12 -24.92 -6.09 2.15
CA ALA A 12 -25.23 -4.66 2.21
C ALA A 12 -24.01 -3.79 2.55
N ALA A 13 -23.08 -4.29 3.38
CA ALA A 13 -21.87 -3.53 3.78
C ALA A 13 -20.83 -3.37 2.65
N GLY A 14 -20.90 -4.16 1.58
CA GLY A 14 -19.98 -4.10 0.45
C GLY A 14 -20.26 -3.01 -0.59
N THR A 15 -21.29 -2.17 -0.41
CA THR A 15 -21.79 -1.24 -1.45
C THR A 15 -21.70 0.24 -1.05
N GLY A 16 -20.77 0.62 -0.17
CA GLY A 16 -20.77 1.92 0.50
C GLY A 16 -19.75 2.99 0.06
N ALA A 17 -18.90 2.80 -0.95
CA ALA A 17 -17.80 3.75 -1.22
C ALA A 17 -17.56 4.09 -2.70
N ALA A 18 -18.60 4.12 -3.53
CA ALA A 18 -18.50 4.53 -4.93
C ALA A 18 -19.53 5.60 -5.30
N ALA A 19 -19.67 6.66 -4.49
CA ALA A 19 -20.55 7.79 -4.83
C ALA A 19 -20.22 9.06 -4.04
N ALA A 20 -18.96 9.52 -4.06
CA ALA A 20 -18.63 10.88 -3.60
C ALA A 20 -17.37 11.43 -4.28
N ALA A 21 -17.19 11.21 -5.58
CA ALA A 21 -16.31 12.05 -6.39
C ALA A 21 -17.10 13.27 -6.88
N ALA A 22 -17.60 14.06 -5.93
CA ALA A 22 -18.12 15.38 -6.21
C ALA A 22 -16.93 16.28 -6.56
N ALA A 23 -16.93 16.75 -7.81
CA ALA A 23 -16.43 18.05 -8.25
C ALA A 23 -15.35 18.70 -7.36
N VAL A 24 -14.08 18.56 -7.75
CA VAL A 24 -13.07 19.57 -7.41
C VAL A 24 -12.60 20.20 -8.71
N ALA A 25 -12.86 21.50 -8.77
CA ALA A 25 -12.81 22.36 -9.93
C ALA A 25 -11.39 22.57 -10.46
N ALA A 26 -11.35 22.95 -11.74
CA ALA A 26 -10.18 23.26 -12.53
C ALA A 26 -9.19 24.23 -11.84
N ALA A 27 -7.92 23.83 -11.78
CA ALA A 27 -6.77 24.72 -11.63
C ALA A 27 -5.85 24.51 -12.85
N PRO A 28 -5.47 25.56 -13.59
CA PRO A 28 -4.52 25.43 -14.69
C PRO A 28 -3.11 25.35 -14.10
N GLY A 29 -2.42 24.20 -14.27
CA GLY A 29 -0.96 24.15 -14.07
C GLY A 29 -0.38 23.06 -13.16
N ALA A 30 -1.11 22.00 -12.81
CA ALA A 30 -0.51 20.83 -12.16
C ALA A 30 -0.62 19.62 -13.09
N SER A 31 0.49 19.31 -13.77
CA SER A 31 0.66 18.01 -14.42
C SER A 31 0.84 16.95 -13.33
N ALA A 32 -0.27 16.56 -12.70
CA ALA A 32 -0.32 15.41 -11.80
C ALA A 32 -0.39 14.17 -12.69
N ALA A 33 0.75 13.49 -12.83
CA ALA A 33 0.77 12.16 -13.45
C ALA A 33 -0.27 11.28 -12.75
N PRO A 34 -1.15 10.59 -13.48
CA PRO A 34 -2.12 9.71 -12.85
C PRO A 34 -1.36 8.62 -12.12
N ALA A 35 -1.45 8.59 -10.80
CA ALA A 35 -1.03 7.43 -10.02
C ALA A 35 -1.95 6.29 -10.42
N THR A 36 -1.48 5.43 -11.33
CA THR A 36 -2.15 4.18 -11.66
C THR A 36 -2.12 3.32 -10.42
N VAL A 37 -3.16 3.43 -9.60
CA VAL A 37 -3.45 2.44 -8.57
C VAL A 37 -3.92 1.20 -9.32
N THR A 38 -2.98 0.31 -9.63
CA THR A 38 -3.31 -1.04 -10.05
C THR A 38 -4.05 -1.68 -8.88
N ALA A 39 -5.37 -1.66 -8.92
CA ALA A 39 -6.20 -2.47 -8.05
C ALA A 39 -5.82 -3.92 -8.32
N ALA A 40 -4.99 -4.50 -7.45
CA ALA A 40 -4.60 -5.89 -7.51
C ALA A 40 -5.86 -6.74 -7.29
N GLY A 41 -6.53 -7.10 -8.38
CA GLY A 41 -7.60 -8.07 -8.38
C GLY A 41 -7.05 -9.36 -7.80
N SER A 42 -7.60 -9.76 -6.64
CA SER A 42 -7.41 -11.03 -5.95
C SER A 42 -6.10 -11.75 -6.32
N ALA A 43 -4.96 -11.13 -6.00
CA ALA A 43 -3.67 -11.72 -6.30
C ALA A 43 -3.54 -13.03 -5.53
N ALA A 44 -3.43 -14.15 -6.25
CA ALA A 44 -2.99 -15.40 -5.67
C ALA A 44 -1.77 -15.13 -4.80
N ALA A 45 -1.71 -15.71 -3.61
CA ALA A 45 -0.60 -15.49 -2.69
C ALA A 45 0.71 -15.72 -3.46
N PRO A 46 1.64 -14.74 -3.47
CA PRO A 46 2.83 -14.85 -4.28
C PRO A 46 3.58 -16.12 -3.87
N THR A 47 3.67 -17.09 -4.79
CA THR A 47 4.41 -18.36 -4.60
C THR A 47 5.93 -18.14 -4.62
N GLY A 48 6.38 -16.92 -4.88
CA GLY A 48 7.80 -16.54 -4.85
C GLY A 48 8.33 -16.24 -3.44
N PRO A 49 9.65 -16.22 -3.27
CA PRO A 49 10.29 -15.84 -2.01
C PRO A 49 9.83 -14.45 -1.56
N ARG A 50 9.55 -14.33 -0.26
CA ARG A 50 9.09 -13.09 0.34
C ARG A 50 10.25 -12.10 0.40
N LEU A 51 9.98 -10.89 -0.05
CA LEU A 51 10.85 -9.74 0.15
C LEU A 51 10.40 -9.01 1.43
N VAL A 52 11.30 -8.92 2.42
CA VAL A 52 11.08 -8.15 3.64
C VAL A 52 12.16 -7.09 3.72
N ALA A 53 11.76 -5.84 3.98
CA ALA A 53 12.69 -4.74 4.13
C ALA A 53 12.46 -4.10 5.49
N TYR A 54 13.51 -3.97 6.30
CA TYR A 54 13.43 -3.37 7.62
C TYR A 54 14.50 -2.29 7.79
N VAL A 55 14.12 -1.24 8.52
CA VAL A 55 14.99 -0.13 8.89
C VAL A 55 15.14 -0.17 10.40
N ASP A 56 16.34 -0.46 10.86
CA ASP A 56 16.65 -0.55 12.30
C ASP A 56 16.68 0.84 12.95
N ASP A 57 17.44 1.77 12.37
CA ASP A 57 17.45 3.19 12.75
C ASP A 57 17.26 4.09 11.53
N PRO A 58 16.15 4.86 11.45
CA PRO A 58 15.89 5.77 10.33
C PRO A 58 16.91 6.90 10.21
N ARG A 59 17.66 7.22 11.27
CA ARG A 59 18.72 8.23 11.24
C ARG A 59 20.02 7.70 10.65
N SER A 60 20.25 6.39 10.74
CA SER A 60 21.46 5.75 10.23
C SER A 60 21.51 5.66 8.69
N GLY A 61 20.35 5.75 8.03
CA GLY A 61 20.22 5.57 6.59
C GLY A 61 20.51 4.14 6.11
N ARG A 62 20.45 3.15 7.00
CA ARG A 62 20.62 1.73 6.65
C ARG A 62 19.28 1.05 6.45
N LEU A 63 19.14 0.34 5.34
CA LEU A 63 18.01 -0.51 5.01
C LEU A 63 18.52 -1.93 4.83
N THR A 64 17.96 -2.87 5.58
CA THR A 64 18.25 -4.29 5.35
C THR A 64 17.09 -4.92 4.60
N VAL A 65 17.44 -5.64 3.54
CA VAL A 65 16.51 -6.34 2.66
C VAL A 65 16.79 -7.82 2.75
N MET A 66 15.75 -8.58 3.04
CA MET A 66 15.75 -10.04 3.04
C MET A 66 14.93 -10.55 1.86
N TYR A 67 15.53 -11.45 1.07
CA TYR A 67 14.88 -12.15 -0.04
C TYR A 67 15.10 -13.65 0.12
N GLY A 68 14.10 -14.34 0.66
CA GLY A 68 14.29 -15.72 1.12
C GLY A 68 15.39 -15.77 2.18
N GLU A 69 16.49 -16.47 1.88
CA GLU A 69 17.65 -16.64 2.76
C GLU A 69 18.76 -15.59 2.52
N HIS A 70 18.60 -14.73 1.52
CA HIS A 70 19.61 -13.72 1.20
C HIS A 70 19.33 -12.43 1.96
N GLU A 71 20.34 -11.95 2.70
CA GLU A 71 20.32 -10.67 3.39
C GLU A 71 21.27 -9.68 2.71
N VAL A 72 20.78 -8.47 2.45
CA VAL A 72 21.56 -7.37 1.86
C VAL A 72 21.30 -6.10 2.64
N THR A 73 22.38 -5.48 3.13
CA THR A 73 22.32 -4.14 3.74
C THR A 73 22.66 -3.09 2.70
N ILE A 74 21.78 -2.11 2.53
CA ILE A 74 21.94 -0.97 1.63
C ILE A 74 22.05 0.28 2.48
N GLN A 75 23.00 1.16 2.15
CA GLN A 75 23.13 2.46 2.79
C GLN A 75 22.60 3.55 1.85
N ASP A 76 21.37 3.97 2.10
CA ASP A 76 20.65 5.00 1.32
C ASP A 76 19.70 5.78 2.25
N ALA A 77 20.12 6.98 2.63
CA ALA A 77 19.35 7.85 3.51
C ALA A 77 18.04 8.34 2.86
N ASP A 78 18.02 8.53 1.55
CA ASP A 78 16.85 9.04 0.83
C ASP A 78 15.77 7.97 0.67
N LEU A 79 16.17 6.72 0.43
CA LEU A 79 15.25 5.59 0.44
C LEU A 79 14.63 5.37 1.83
N VAL A 80 15.45 5.40 2.89
CA VAL A 80 14.97 5.27 4.27
C VAL A 80 14.00 6.38 4.64
N ARG A 81 14.28 7.63 4.24
CA ARG A 81 13.36 8.77 4.45
C ARG A 81 12.03 8.57 3.73
N ARG A 82 12.04 8.08 2.49
CA ARG A 82 10.82 7.79 1.73
C ARG A 82 9.99 6.70 2.40
N LEU A 83 10.63 5.63 2.85
CA LEU A 83 9.95 4.53 3.54
C LEU A 83 9.35 4.98 4.89
N THR A 84 10.09 5.79 5.65
CA THR A 84 9.64 6.32 6.95
C THR A 84 8.43 7.26 6.79
N ARG A 85 8.47 8.15 5.79
CA ARG A 85 7.32 9.02 5.45
C ARG A 85 6.10 8.22 5.02
N ALA A 86 6.29 7.19 4.20
CA ALA A 86 5.19 6.32 3.76
C ALA A 86 4.58 5.53 4.94
N ALA A 87 5.38 5.21 5.96
CA ALA A 87 4.93 4.60 7.20
C ALA A 87 4.22 5.58 8.16
N GLY A 88 4.13 6.87 7.83
CA GLY A 88 3.44 7.88 8.64
C GLY A 88 4.27 8.44 9.81
N LYS A 89 5.59 8.33 9.76
CA LYS A 89 6.52 8.86 10.78
C LYS A 89 7.40 9.99 10.25
#